data_AF-A0A2H6EWT4-F1
#
_entry.id   AF-A0A2H6EWT4-F1
#
_cell.length_a   1.000
_cell.length_b   1.000
_cell.length_c   1.000
_cell.angle_alpha   90.00
_cell.angle_beta   90.00
_cell.angle_gamma   90.00
#
_symmetry.space_group_name_H-M   'P 1'
#
loop_
_entity.id
_entity.type
_entity.pdbx_description
1 polymer ?
#
loop_
_entity_poly.entity_id
_entity_poly.type
_entity_poly.pdbx_seq_one_letter_code
_entity_poly.pdbx_strand_id
1 'polypeptide(L)'
;MGTTITLRGRGRVRTNFNWAEVRVTPENSLLPYEMAGGRAAGRNLNWNLGVDYRLSSRLMLLINYTGRKDRIRPNVVHIGRAELKAYF
;
A
#
# COMPACT_ATOMS: atom_id res chain seq x y z
N MET A 1 -7.65 -7.52 1.92
CA MET A 1 -7.64 -8.60 0.90
C MET A 1 -6.69 -8.20 -0.21
N GLY A 2 -5.79 -9.10 -0.62
CA GLY A 2 -4.89 -8.86 -1.75
C GLY A 2 -4.99 -9.96 -2.79
N THR A 3 -4.96 -9.58 -4.06
CA THR A 3 -4.99 -10.46 -5.22
C THR A 3 -3.67 -10.34 -5.98
N THR A 4 -3.13 -11.48 -6.39
CA THR A 4 -1.91 -11.54 -7.21
C THR A 4 -2.24 -12.28 -8.49
N ILE A 5 -2.05 -11.63 -9.64
CA ILE A 5 -2.30 -12.19 -10.96
C ILE A 5 -0.95 -12.31 -11.68
N THR A 6 -0.68 -13.49 -12.22
CA THR A 6 0.54 -13.79 -12.99
C THR A 6 0.20 -13.87 -14.48
N LEU A 7 0.82 -13.02 -15.30
CA LEU A 7 0.67 -13.00 -16.76
C LEU A 7 1.74 -13.86 -17.41
N ARG A 8 1.33 -15.02 -17.98
CA ARG A 8 2.10 -15.95 -18.86
C ARG A 8 3.64 -15.90 -18.72
N GLY A 9 4.15 -15.95 -17.49
CA GLY A 9 5.57 -16.02 -17.16
C GLY A 9 6.42 -14.75 -17.39
N ARG A 10 5.86 -13.64 -17.88
CA ARG A 10 6.63 -12.39 -18.17
C ARG A 10 6.26 -11.21 -17.29
N GLY A 11 5.21 -11.32 -16.49
CA GLY A 11 4.87 -10.28 -15.54
C GLY A 11 3.94 -10.75 -14.43
N ARG A 12 3.96 -9.99 -13.34
CA ARG A 12 3.08 -10.17 -12.18
C ARG A 12 2.47 -8.84 -11.83
N VAL A 13 1.16 -8.83 -11.65
CA VAL A 13 0.44 -7.71 -11.08
C VAL A 13 -0.04 -8.13 -9.71
N ARG A 14 0.22 -7.29 -8.72
CA ARG A 14 -0.19 -7.49 -7.33
C ARG A 14 -1.04 -6.30 -6.93
N THR A 15 -2.23 -6.56 -6.41
CA THR A 15 -3.08 -5.54 -5.84
C THR A 15 -3.39 -5.94 -4.40
N ASN A 16 -3.24 -5.01 -3.48
CA ASN A 16 -3.56 -5.24 -2.08
C ASN A 16 -4.40 -4.08 -1.59
N PHE A 17 -5.60 -4.41 -1.14
CA PHE A 17 -6.50 -3.45 -0.53
C PHE A 17 -6.68 -3.83 0.93
N ASN A 18 -6.23 -2.94 1.82
CA ASN A 18 -6.38 -3.12 3.24
C ASN A 18 -7.29 -2.03 3.80
N TRP A 19 -8.43 -2.46 4.31
CA TRP A 19 -9.34 -1.62 5.05
C TRP A 19 -9.27 -2.04 6.51
N ALA A 20 -8.79 -1.13 7.36
CA ALA A 20 -8.69 -1.35 8.80
C ALA A 20 -9.58 -0.34 9.51
N GLU A 21 -10.56 -0.83 10.26
CA GLU A 21 -11.38 -0.01 11.16
C GLU A 21 -10.87 -0.22 12.59
N VAL A 22 -10.18 0.79 13.13
CA VAL A 22 -9.78 0.80 14.54
C VAL A 22 -10.86 1.57 15.31
N ARG A 23 -11.74 0.85 16.00
CA ARG A 23 -12.75 1.41 16.91
C ARG A 23 -12.09 1.67 18.27
N VAL A 24 -12.14 2.90 18.76
CA VAL A 24 -11.70 3.27 20.12
C VAL A 24 -12.94 3.65 20.93
N THR A 25 -13.11 3.01 22.08
CA THR A 25 -14.19 3.27 23.05
C THR A 25 -13.48 3.77 24.31
N PRO A 26 -13.63 5.04 24.78
CA PRO A 26 -14.70 6.03 24.56
C PRO A 26 -14.36 7.18 23.58
N GLU A 27 -15.37 7.81 23.00
CA GLU A 27 -15.30 8.79 21.90
C GLU A 27 -14.75 10.19 22.26
N ASN A 28 -14.48 10.49 23.53
CA ASN A 28 -14.10 11.85 23.98
C ASN A 28 -12.86 11.90 24.89
N SER A 29 -12.04 10.85 24.87
CA SER A 29 -10.72 10.89 25.50
C SER A 29 -9.67 11.03 24.39
N LEU A 30 -8.84 12.07 24.49
CA LEU A 30 -7.58 12.18 23.78
C LEU A 30 -6.71 10.98 24.19
N LEU A 31 -6.90 9.82 23.55
CA LEU A 31 -6.01 8.69 23.77
C LEU A 31 -4.63 9.10 23.26
N PRO A 32 -3.61 9.21 24.13
CA PRO A 32 -2.26 9.54 23.70
C PRO A 32 -1.80 8.49 22.70
N TYR A 33 -1.18 8.97 21.60
CA TYR A 33 -0.71 8.17 20.46
C TYR A 33 0.13 6.94 20.85
N GLU A 34 0.74 6.99 22.04
CA GLU A 34 1.57 5.96 22.65
C GLU A 34 0.79 4.72 23.11
N MET A 35 -0.48 4.86 23.52
CA MET A 35 -1.30 3.73 24.00
C MET A 35 -2.02 2.97 22.87
N ALA A 36 -2.05 3.53 21.65
CA ALA A 36 -2.68 2.93 20.47
C ALA A 36 -1.69 2.17 19.56
N GLY A 37 -0.49 1.85 20.06
CA GLY A 37 0.52 1.09 19.32
C GLY A 37 0.98 1.77 18.02
N GLY A 38 0.97 3.11 17.98
CA GLY A 38 1.35 3.88 16.81
C GLY A 38 0.32 3.90 15.67
N ARG A 39 -0.92 3.45 15.92
CA ARG A 39 -2.02 3.56 14.96
C ARG A 39 -3.03 4.60 15.44
N ALA A 40 -3.22 5.63 14.62
CA ALA A 40 -4.31 6.59 14.80
C ALA A 40 -5.67 5.85 14.90
N ALA A 41 -6.43 6.16 15.95
CA ALA A 41 -7.83 5.74 16.10
C ALA A 41 -8.67 6.23 14.92
N GLY A 42 -9.16 5.31 14.07
CA GLY A 42 -9.93 5.68 12.88
C GLY A 42 -9.99 4.59 11.80
N ARG A 43 -10.82 4.84 10.77
CA ARG A 43 -10.84 4.06 9.53
C ARG A 43 -9.62 4.46 8.70
N ASN A 44 -8.68 3.53 8.54
CA ASN A 44 -7.52 3.69 7.67
C ASN A 44 -7.76 2.86 6.40
N LEU A 45 -7.60 3.50 5.26
CA LEU A 45 -7.76 2.89 3.95
C LEU A 45 -6.41 2.90 3.23
N ASN A 46 -5.86 1.72 2.99
CA ASN A 46 -4.58 1.56 2.32
C ASN A 46 -4.78 0.72 1.06
N TRP A 47 -4.28 1.20 -0.07
CA TRP A 47 -4.19 0.41 -1.29
C TRP A 47 -2.76 0.40 -1.79
N ASN A 48 -2.34 -0.76 -2.27
CA ASN A 48 -1.04 -0.97 -2.88
C ASN A 48 -1.25 -1.69 -4.20
N LEU A 49 -0.61 -1.17 -5.24
CA LEU A 49 -0.58 -1.73 -6.58
C LEU A 49 0.90 -1.94 -6.93
N GLY A 50 1.27 -3.16 -7.27
CA GLY A 50 2.61 -3.54 -7.69
C GLY A 50 2.55 -4.18 -9.07
N VAL A 51 3.43 -3.78 -9.97
CA VAL A 51 3.60 -4.37 -11.30
C VAL A 51 5.06 -4.74 -11.46
N ASP A 52 5.31 -6.04 -11.60
CA ASP A 52 6.62 -6.58 -11.93
C ASP A 52 6.55 -7.05 -13.39
N TYR A 53 7.30 -6.44 -14.30
CA TYR A 53 7.30 -6.81 -15.71
C TYR A 53 8.72 -7.07 -16.22
N ARG A 54 8.92 -8.21 -16.87
CA ARG A 54 10.18 -8.57 -17.51
C ARG A 54 10.11 -8.17 -18.98
N LEU A 55 10.76 -7.06 -19.32
CA LEU A 55 10.85 -6.53 -20.68
C LEU A 55 11.71 -7.43 -21.58
N SER A 56 12.80 -7.96 -21.03
CA SER A 56 13.72 -8.87 -21.73
C SER A 56 14.41 -9.80 -20.72
N SER A 57 15.20 -10.77 -21.17
CA SER A 57 16.00 -11.64 -20.28
C SER A 57 16.93 -10.85 -19.35
N ARG A 58 17.28 -9.62 -19.74
CA ARG A 58 18.21 -8.73 -19.06
C ARG A 58 17.57 -7.46 -18.50
N LEU A 59 16.28 -7.24 -18.69
CA LEU A 59 15.62 -5.99 -18.31
C LEU A 59 14.33 -6.25 -17.54
N MET A 60 14.25 -5.70 -16.34
CA MET A 60 13.11 -5.80 -15.45
C MET A 60 12.62 -4.42 -15.05
N LEU A 61 11.30 -4.24 -15.07
CA LEU A 61 10.61 -3.04 -14.61
C LEU A 61 9.77 -3.40 -13.39
N LEU A 62 9.93 -2.63 -12.33
CA LEU A 62 9.09 -2.69 -11.15
C LEU A 62 8.40 -1.35 -10.95
N ILE A 63 7.09 -1.36 -10.84
CA ILE A 63 6.29 -0.19 -10.49
C ILE A 63 5.51 -0.51 -9.22
N ASN A 64 5.60 0.35 -8.23
CA ASN A 64 4.86 0.25 -6.99
C ASN A 64 4.14 1.56 -6.71
N TYR A 65 2.84 1.48 -6.50
CA TYR A 65 2.00 2.62 -6.16
C TYR A 65 1.27 2.32 -4.87
N THR A 66 1.44 3.18 -3.87
CA THR A 66 0.79 3.06 -2.58
C THR A 66 -0.02 4.32 -2.32
N GLY A 67 -1.29 4.15 -2.01
CA GLY A 67 -2.14 5.21 -1.47
C GLY A 67 -2.57 4.88 -0.06
N ARG A 68 -2.52 5.88 0.81
CA ARG A 68 -3.05 5.81 2.17
C ARG A 68 -3.96 6.99 2.46
N LYS A 69 -5.09 6.71 3.09
CA LYS A 69 -6.02 7.70 3.61
C LYS A 69 -6.29 7.38 5.07
N ASP A 70 -5.89 8.30 5.95
CA ASP A 70 -6.09 8.21 7.39
C ASP A 70 -7.26 9.12 7.81
N ARG A 71 -8.04 8.76 8.83
CA ARG A 71 -9.17 9.61 9.28
C ARG A 71 -8.73 10.95 9.89
N ILE A 72 -7.53 11.00 10.47
CA ILE A 72 -6.98 12.20 11.13
C ILE A 72 -6.44 13.22 10.12
N ARG A 73 -6.08 12.78 8.89
CA ARG A 73 -5.52 13.66 7.85
C ARG A 73 -6.45 13.64 6.64
N PRO A 74 -7.05 14.78 6.25
CA PRO A 74 -7.99 14.81 5.13
C PRO A 74 -7.34 14.45 3.79
N ASN A 75 -6.02 14.63 3.69
CA ASN A 75 -5.28 14.44 2.44
C ASN A 75 -4.90 12.98 2.24
N VAL A 76 -5.24 12.47 1.06
CA VAL A 76 -4.78 11.17 0.59
C VAL A 76 -3.31 11.30 0.18
N VAL A 77 -2.45 10.45 0.75
CA VAL A 77 -1.03 10.40 0.38
C VAL A 77 -0.83 9.34 -0.68
N HIS A 78 -0.35 9.75 -1.84
CA HIS A 78 -0.04 8.89 -2.98
C HIS A 78 1.48 8.84 -3.19
N ILE A 79 2.05 7.64 -3.19
CA ILE A 79 3.48 7.43 -3.39
C ILE A 79 3.65 6.45 -4.55
N GLY A 80 4.22 6.94 -5.65
CA GLY A 80 4.64 6.12 -6.78
C GLY A 80 6.15 5.89 -6.74
N ARG A 81 6.57 4.65 -7.00
CA ARG A 81 7.96 4.27 -7.23
C ARG A 81 8.05 3.46 -8.51
N ALA A 82 8.96 3.83 -9.38
CA ALA A 82 9.33 3.05 -10.56
C ALA A 82 10.81 2.72 -10.48
N GLU A 83 11.17 1.48 -10.78
CA GLU A 83 12.53 0.97 -10.76
C GLU A 83 12.78 0.15 -12.03
N LEU A 84 13.87 0.45 -12.72
CA LEU A 84 14.32 -0.29 -13.90
C LEU A 84 15.65 -0.97 -13.58
N LYS A 85 15.69 -2.30 -13.68
CA LYS A 85 16.88 -3.12 -13.44
C LYS A 85 17.35 -3.73 -14.74
N ALA A 86 18.58 -3.41 -15.12
CA ALA A 86 19.29 -4.05 -16.22
C ALA A 86 20.37 -4.99 -15.67
N TYR A 87 20.45 -6.20 -16.22
CA TYR A 87 21.50 -7.18 -15.92
C TYR A 87 22.36 -7.32 -17.18
N PHE A 88 23.64 -7.01 -17.07
CA PHE A 88 24.61 -7.04 -18.16
C PHE A 88 25.55 -8.25 -18.01
#